data_AF-R4ZC78-F1
#
_entry.id   AF-R4ZC78-F1
#
_cell.length_a   1.000
_cell.length_b   1.000
_cell.length_c   1.000
_cell.angle_alpha   90.00
_cell.angle_beta   90.00
_cell.angle_gamma   90.00
#
_symmetry.space_group_name_H-M   'P 1'
#
loop_
_entity.id
_entity.type
_entity.pdbx_description
1 polymer ?
#
loop_
_entity_poly.entity_id
_entity_poly.type
_entity_poly.pdbx_seq_one_letter_code
_entity_poly.pdbx_strand_id
1 'polypeptide(L)' 'MMSEEPSVWEIRLGVHATRQQAEEVRERVIRLLCPDPDHAPPCPIPWSVSMLHRSDLDDHDAYAELVEQARIENRLRR' A
#
# COMPACT_ATOMS: atom_id res chain seq x y z
N MET A 1 19.99 -17.01 -20.51
CA MET A 1 19.44 -15.68 -20.22
C MET A 1 17.93 -15.82 -20.31
N MET A 2 17.22 -15.70 -19.19
CA MET A 2 15.76 -15.56 -19.25
C MET A 2 15.47 -14.25 -19.97
N SER A 3 14.65 -14.28 -21.00
CA SER A 3 14.13 -13.07 -21.64
C SER A 3 13.37 -12.27 -20.57
N GLU A 4 13.79 -11.02 -20.33
CA GLU A 4 13.13 -10.09 -19.41
C GLU A 4 11.86 -9.51 -20.06
N GLU A 5 10.92 -10.38 -20.44
CA GLU A 5 9.62 -9.91 -20.90
C GLU A 5 8.86 -9.22 -19.75
N PRO A 6 8.14 -8.12 -20.01
CA PRO A 6 7.34 -7.46 -18.99
C PRO A 6 6.35 -8.43 -18.35
N SER A 7 6.25 -8.39 -17.02
CA SER A 7 5.28 -9.16 -16.24
C SER A 7 4.61 -8.27 -15.21
N VAL A 8 3.51 -8.75 -14.64
CA VAL A 8 2.82 -8.07 -13.53
C VAL A 8 3.51 -8.47 -12.23
N TRP A 9 3.94 -7.46 -11.47
CA TRP A 9 4.55 -7.63 -10.15
C TRP A 9 3.75 -6.83 -9.13
N GLU A 10 3.46 -7.44 -7.99
CA GLU A 10 2.77 -6.77 -6.88
C GLU A 10 3.77 -6.35 -5.81
N ILE A 11 3.69 -5.08 -5.38
CA ILE A 11 4.42 -4.53 -4.24
C ILE A 11 3.39 -4.25 -3.15
N ARG A 12 3.54 -4.90 -2.00
CA ARG A 12 2.61 -4.76 -0.87
C ARG A 12 3.23 -3.95 0.27
N LEU A 13 2.50 -2.95 0.75
CA LEU A 13 2.88 -2.12 1.89
C LEU A 13 1.86 -2.27 3.02
N GLY A 14 2.30 -2.77 4.17
CA GLY A 14 1.47 -2.83 5.39
C GLY A 14 1.46 -1.49 6.11
N VAL A 15 0.26 -1.00 6.45
CA VAL A 15 0.08 0.22 7.26
C VAL A 15 -0.85 -0.05 8.45
N HIS A 16 -0.40 0.23 9.67
CA HIS A 16 -1.23 0.15 10.87
C HIS A 16 -1.85 1.52 11.16
N ALA A 17 -3.03 1.78 10.59
CA ALA A 17 -3.68 3.08 10.63
C ALA A 17 -5.22 2.94 10.63
N THR A 18 -5.94 4.03 10.87
CA THR A 18 -7.39 4.05 10.57
C THR A 18 -7.63 3.95 9.07
N ARG A 19 -8.85 3.58 8.66
CA ARG A 19 -9.22 3.54 7.24
C ARG A 19 -8.93 4.85 6.52
N GLN A 20 -9.32 5.99 7.11
CA GLN A 20 -9.09 7.31 6.52
C GLN A 20 -7.60 7.60 6.35
N GLN A 21 -6.76 7.29 7.34
CA GLN A 21 -5.31 7.47 7.25
C GLN A 21 -4.69 6.57 6.17
N ALA A 22 -5.18 5.33 6.01
CA ALA A 22 -4.73 4.45 4.94
C ALA A 22 -5.13 4.98 3.55
N GLU A 23 -6.34 5.53 3.40
CA GLU A 23 -6.79 6.20 2.18
C GLU A 23 -5.90 7.42 1.85
N GLU A 24 -5.55 8.24 2.84
CA GLU A 24 -4.62 9.37 2.66
C GLU A 24 -3.22 8.92 2.20
N VAL A 25 -2.70 7.81 2.76
CA VAL A 25 -1.43 7.23 2.32
C VAL A 25 -1.54 6.74 0.88
N ARG A 26 -2.63 6.05 0.53
CA ARG A 26 -2.89 5.60 -0.85
C ARG A 26 -2.88 6.76 -1.84
N GLU A 27 -3.56 7.86 -1.54
CA GLU A 27 -3.58 9.04 -2.41
C GLU A 27 -2.19 9.69 -2.54
N ARG A 28 -1.39 9.70 -1.47
CA ARG A 28 0.00 10.17 -1.52
C ARG A 28 0.88 9.27 -2.39
N VAL A 29 0.71 7.95 -2.30
CA VAL A 29 1.43 6.98 -3.15
C VAL A 29 1.06 7.18 -4.63
N ILE A 30 -0.23 7.33 -4.93
CA ILE A 30 -0.71 7.62 -6.29
C ILE A 30 -0.05 8.89 -6.84
N ARG A 31 -0.03 9.98 -6.08
CA ARG A 31 0.60 11.25 -6.50
C ARG A 31 2.12 11.14 -6.64
N LEU A 32 2.77 10.36 -5.77
CA LEU A 32 4.21 10.16 -5.82
C LEU A 32 4.65 9.38 -7.08
N LEU A 33 3.85 8.40 -7.50
CA LEU A 33 4.14 7.55 -8.65
C LEU A 33 3.59 8.08 -9.97
N CYS A 34 2.66 9.04 -9.93
CA CYS A 34 2.13 9.67 -11.12
C CYS A 34 3.12 10.72 -11.67
N PRO A 35 3.58 10.58 -12.92
CA PRO A 35 4.52 11.54 -13.51
C PRO A 35 3.89 12.92 -13.78
N ASP A 36 2.56 12.98 -13.89
CA ASP A 36 1.78 14.19 -14.11
C ASP A 36 0.50 14.13 -13.26
N PRO A 37 0.43 14.75 -12.08
CA PRO A 37 -0.73 14.65 -11.19
C PRO A 37 -1.99 15.34 -11.74
N ASP A 38 -1.87 16.19 -12.76
CA ASP A 38 -2.96 17.03 -13.28
C ASP A 38 -3.61 16.44 -14.56
N HIS A 39 -3.21 15.23 -14.98
CA HIS A 39 -3.82 14.54 -16.12
C HIS A 39 -5.30 14.18 -15.89
N ALA A 40 -6.09 14.13 -16.97
CA ALA A 40 -7.48 13.69 -16.91
C ALA A 40 -7.56 12.16 -16.67
N PRO A 41 -8.33 11.67 -15.68
CA PRO A 41 -8.48 10.24 -15.44
C PRO A 41 -9.09 9.49 -16.64
N PRO A 42 -8.72 8.21 -16.85
CA PRO A 42 -7.81 7.39 -16.03
C PRO A 42 -6.33 7.64 -16.34
N CYS A 43 -5.46 7.34 -15.36
CA CYS A 43 -4.00 7.43 -15.52
C CYS A 43 -3.51 6.55 -16.69
N PRO A 44 -2.71 7.09 -17.63
CA PRO A 44 -2.25 6.34 -18.79
C PRO A 44 -1.12 5.36 -18.46
N ILE A 45 -0.53 5.44 -17.27
CA ILE A 45 0.57 4.57 -16.85
C ILE A 45 0.00 3.21 -16.43
N PRO A 46 0.57 2.07 -16.88
CA PRO A 46 0.00 0.73 -16.68
C PRO A 46 0.24 0.18 -15.27
N TRP A 47 -0.17 0.91 -14.24
CA TRP A 47 -0.20 0.46 -12.85
C TRP A 47 -1.54 0.76 -12.21
N SER A 48 -1.86 0.04 -11.14
CA SER A 48 -3.00 0.30 -10.27
C SER A 48 -2.58 0.18 -8.81
N VAL A 49 -3.33 0.82 -7.91
CA VAL A 49 -3.11 0.71 -6.46
C VAL A 49 -4.37 0.21 -5.79
N SER A 50 -4.24 -0.95 -5.14
CA SER A 50 -5.28 -1.58 -4.33
C SER A 50 -5.10 -1.25 -2.85
N MET A 51 -6.22 -1.12 -2.13
CA MET A 51 -6.24 -1.05 -0.67
C MET A 51 -7.03 -2.24 -0.15
N LEU A 52 -6.40 -3.05 0.70
CA LEU A 52 -7.00 -4.23 1.30
C LEU A 52 -7.06 -4.05 2.82
N HIS A 53 -8.19 -4.44 3.43
CA HIS A 53 -8.24 -4.58 4.87
C HIS A 53 -7.63 -5.92 5.29
N ARG A 54 -7.22 -6.07 6.56
CA ARG A 54 -6.64 -7.31 7.07
C ARG A 54 -7.54 -8.54 6.86
N SER A 55 -8.85 -8.33 6.87
CA SER A 55 -9.86 -9.38 6.60
C SER A 55 -9.80 -9.92 5.18
N ASP A 56 -9.24 -9.16 4.24
CA ASP A 56 -9.27 -9.46 2.81
C ASP A 56 -7.94 -10.09 2.35
N LEU A 57 -6.99 -10.28 3.27
CA LEU A 57 -5.71 -10.93 3.00
C LEU A 57 -5.87 -12.45 3.12
N ASP A 58 -5.27 -13.18 2.18
CA ASP A 58 -5.21 -14.66 2.25
C ASP A 58 -4.45 -15.14 3.49
N ASP A 59 -3.41 -14.40 3.88
CA ASP A 59 -2.67 -14.60 5.12
C ASP A 59 -2.98 -13.46 6.09
N HIS A 60 -3.79 -13.76 7.10
CA HIS A 60 -4.18 -12.81 8.14
C HIS A 60 -3.01 -12.42 9.07
N ASP A 61 -1.89 -13.14 9.05
CA ASP A 61 -0.71 -12.88 9.88
C ASP A 61 0.44 -12.24 9.11
N ALA A 62 0.26 -11.95 7.81
CA ALA A 62 1.25 -11.31 6.94
C ALA A 62 1.87 -10.01 7.50
N TYR A 63 1.18 -9.33 8.42
CA TYR A 63 1.64 -8.10 9.07
C TYR A 63 1.59 -8.18 10.60
N ALA A 64 1.74 -9.37 11.19
CA ALA A 64 1.71 -9.54 12.66
C ALA A 64 2.77 -8.69 13.38
N GLU A 65 3.99 -8.62 12.84
CA GLU A 65 5.08 -7.82 13.41
C GLU A 65 4.78 -6.32 13.40
N LEU A 66 4.16 -5.82 12.33
CA LEU A 66 3.74 -4.41 12.22
C LEU A 66 2.70 -4.06 13.29
N VAL A 67 1.74 -4.96 13.54
CA VAL A 67 0.74 -4.79 14.61
C VAL A 67 1.41 -4.78 15.97
N GLU A 68 2.38 -5.67 16.20
CA GLU A 68 3.08 -5.75 17.48
C GLU A 68 3.94 -4.50 17.73
N GLN A 69 4.66 -4.01 16.72
CA GLN A 69 5.39 -2.75 16.80
C GLN A 69 4.46 -1.60 17.21
N ALA A 70 3.30 -1.47 16.56
CA ALA A 70 2.33 -0.42 16.87
C ALA A 70 1.81 -0.51 18.32
N ARG A 71 1.62 -1.73 18.85
CA ARG A 71 1.22 -1.92 20.27
C ARG A 71 2.31 -1.49 21.23
N ILE A 72 3.57 -1.85 20.96
CA ILE A 72 4.73 -1.47 21.78
C ILE A 72 4.86 0.05 21.80
N GLU A 73 4.85 0.71 20.64
CA GLU A 73 4.98 2.16 20.54
C GLU A 73 3.83 2.90 21.23
N ASN A 74 2.59 2.44 21.09
CA ASN A 74 1.44 3.05 21.76
C ASN A 74 1.50 2.91 23.28
N ARG A 75 2.15 1.87 23.80
CA ARG A 75 2.38 1.72 25.25
C ARG A 75 3.41 2.72 25.75
N LEU A 76 4.48 2.96 24.99
CA LEU A 76 5.54 3.91 25.34
C LEU A 76 5.09 5.38 25.28
N ARG A 77 4.02 5.68 24.54
CA ARG A 77 3.44 7.04 24.42
C ARG A 77 2.40 7.39 25.50
N ARG A 78 2.06 6.44 26.37
CA ARG A 78 1.13 6.63 27.51
C ARG A 78 1.91 6.84 28.78
#